data_AF-A0A1V6E004-F1
#
_entry.id   AF-A0A1V6E004-F1
#
_cell.length_a   1.000
_cell.length_b   1.000
_cell.length_c   1.000
_cell.angle_alpha   90.00
_cell.angle_beta   90.00
_cell.angle_gamma   90.00
#
_symmetry.space_group_name_H-M   'P 1'
#
loop_
_entity.id
_entity.type
_entity.pdbx_description
1 polymer ?
#
loop_
_entity_poly.entity_id
_entity_poly.type
_entity_poly.pdbx_seq_one_letter_code
_entity_poly.pdbx_strand_id
1 'polypeptide(L)'
;METVTQALLYEEKLLRNRLQRIESECASRPKGSIVLKRRYNQVYAYLQWREGNKVCSRYLGKVDSWQYRSIQAKITERRKYMEEAKEIRKKLEAIKHLLEEVRKFS
;
A
#
# COMPACT_ATOMS: atom_id res chain seq x y z
N MET A 1 -13.24 -32.72 8.74
CA MET A 1 -13.44 -31.70 7.70
C MET A 1 -13.94 -30.39 8.30
N GLU A 2 -14.98 -30.39 9.15
CA GLU A 2 -15.54 -29.16 9.76
C GLU A 2 -14.52 -28.30 10.54
N THR A 3 -13.64 -28.91 11.33
CA THR A 3 -12.62 -28.19 12.11
C THR A 3 -11.61 -27.46 11.24
N VAL A 4 -11.22 -28.03 10.09
CA VAL A 4 -10.31 -27.41 9.12
C VAL A 4 -10.99 -26.26 8.41
N THR A 5 -12.25 -26.44 7.99
CA THR A 5 -13.04 -25.38 7.36
C THR A 5 -13.24 -24.20 8.31
N GLN A 6 -13.57 -24.46 9.59
CA GLN A 6 -13.70 -23.41 10.61
C GLN A 6 -12.39 -22.64 10.83
N ALA A 7 -11.26 -23.35 10.88
CA ALA A 7 -9.94 -22.72 11.01
C ALA A 7 -9.62 -21.81 9.80
N LEU A 8 -9.89 -22.27 8.58
CA LEU A 8 -9.69 -21.47 7.36
C LEU A 8 -10.57 -20.22 7.31
N LEU A 9 -11.85 -20.34 7.70
CA LEU A 9 -12.77 -19.19 7.79
C LEU A 9 -12.34 -18.18 8.86
N TYR A 10 -11.83 -18.66 9.99
CA TYR A 10 -11.30 -17.79 11.04
C TYR A 10 -10.06 -17.02 10.56
N GLU A 11 -9.11 -17.70 9.93
CA GLU A 11 -7.92 -17.08 9.34
C GLU A 11 -8.28 -16.06 8.25
N GLU A 12 -9.23 -16.40 7.36
CA GLU A 12 -9.74 -15.46 6.36
C GLU A 12 -10.25 -14.16 7.01
N LYS A 13 -11.03 -14.28 8.08
CA LYS A 13 -11.56 -13.13 8.81
C LYS A 13 -10.45 -12.28 9.42
N LEU A 14 -9.43 -12.89 10.02
CA LEU A 14 -8.28 -12.17 10.58
C LEU A 14 -7.50 -11.41 9.50
N LEU A 15 -7.23 -12.06 8.37
CA LEU A 15 -6.51 -11.47 7.25
C LEU A 15 -7.31 -10.32 6.62
N ARG A 16 -8.64 -10.44 6.46
CA ARG A 16 -9.50 -9.35 5.97
C ARG A 16 -9.46 -8.14 6.89
N ASN A 17 -9.55 -8.35 8.21
CA ASN A 17 -9.45 -7.27 9.19
C ASN A 17 -8.09 -6.59 9.14
N ARG A 18 -7.01 -7.36 9.00
CA ARG A 18 -5.65 -6.82 8.85
C ARG A 18 -5.51 -6.03 7.55
N LEU A 19 -6.01 -6.56 6.43
CA LEU A 19 -5.97 -5.91 5.13
C LEU A 19 -6.64 -4.54 5.19
N GLN A 20 -7.82 -4.45 5.79
CA GLN A 20 -8.55 -3.18 5.93
C GLN A 20 -7.75 -2.12 6.69
N ARG A 21 -7.06 -2.51 7.77
CA ARG A 21 -6.19 -1.60 8.54
C ARG A 21 -5.02 -1.12 7.69
N ILE A 22 -4.32 -2.04 7.04
CA ILE A 22 -3.16 -1.72 6.19
C ILE A 22 -3.56 -0.83 5.00
N GLU A 23 -4.72 -1.07 4.40
CA GLU A 23 -5.24 -0.25 3.31
C GLU A 23 -5.60 1.17 3.77
N SER A 24 -6.12 1.30 5.00
CA SER A 24 -6.40 2.60 5.63
C SER A 24 -5.09 3.37 5.91
N GLU A 25 -4.07 2.70 6.45
CA GLU A 25 -2.73 3.27 6.65
C GLU A 25 -2.05 3.65 5.34
N CYS A 26 -2.27 2.86 4.28
CA CYS A 26 -1.80 3.20 2.95
C CYS A 26 -2.52 4.44 2.43
N ALA A 27 -3.85 4.52 2.57
CA ALA A 27 -4.66 5.64 2.08
C ALA A 27 -4.33 6.98 2.76
N SER A 28 -3.98 6.97 4.06
CA SER A 28 -3.61 8.17 4.81
C SER A 28 -2.27 8.79 4.38
N ARG A 29 -1.46 8.06 3.60
CA ARG A 29 -0.12 8.49 3.15
C ARG A 29 -0.14 9.03 1.72
N PRO A 30 0.72 10.01 1.38
CA PRO A 30 0.75 10.62 0.07
C PRO A 30 1.03 9.61 -1.04
N LYS A 31 0.28 9.70 -2.14
CA LYS A 31 0.51 8.95 -3.37
C LYS A 31 1.66 9.59 -4.17
N GLY A 32 2.24 8.79 -5.07
CA GLY A 32 3.18 9.28 -6.07
C GLY A 32 4.64 9.14 -5.70
N SER A 33 5.47 9.99 -6.29
CA SER A 33 6.93 9.97 -6.13
C SER A 33 7.47 11.39 -5.99
N ILE A 34 8.66 11.51 -5.38
CA ILE A 34 9.38 12.77 -5.37
C ILE A 34 10.22 12.86 -6.64
N VAL A 35 10.07 13.97 -7.35
CA VAL A 35 10.83 14.31 -8.55
C VAL A 35 11.67 15.54 -8.27
N LEU A 36 12.94 15.46 -8.65
CA LEU A 36 13.90 16.55 -8.52
C LEU A 36 13.95 17.35 -9.81
N LYS A 37 13.85 18.67 -9.71
CA LYS A 37 13.95 19.59 -10.85
C LYS A 37 15.07 20.58 -10.59
N ARG A 38 16.00 20.68 -11.54
CA ARG A 38 17.05 21.69 -11.53
C ARG A 38 16.52 22.99 -12.11
N ARG A 39 16.73 24.10 -11.41
CA ARG A 39 16.44 25.46 -11.89
C ARG A 39 17.63 26.33 -11.56
N TYR A 40 18.29 26.86 -12.59
CA TYR A 40 19.57 27.54 -12.49
C TYR A 40 20.58 26.68 -11.70
N ASN A 41 21.12 27.22 -10.61
CA ASN A 41 22.11 26.56 -9.77
C ASN A 41 21.50 25.78 -8.58
N GLN A 42 20.18 25.63 -8.51
CA GLN A 42 19.51 24.96 -7.38
C GLN A 42 18.68 23.74 -7.83
N VAL A 43 18.54 22.78 -6.92
CA VAL A 43 17.71 21.58 -7.10
C VAL A 43 16.53 21.64 -6.14
N TYR A 44 15.35 21.46 -6.70
CA TYR A 44 14.07 21.57 -6.00
C TYR A 44 13.32 20.25 -6.06
N ALA A 45 12.70 19.86 -4.94
CA ALA A 45 11.92 18.65 -4.83
C ALA A 45 10.43 18.94 -5.04
N TYR A 46 9.76 18.05 -5.77
CA TYR A 46 8.33 18.10 -6.02
C TYR A 46 7.71 16.72 -5.75
N LEU A 47 6.61 16.66 -5.02
CA LEU A 47 5.75 15.48 -5.00
C LEU A 47 4.93 15.47 -6.28
N GLN A 48 5.00 14.40 -7.08
CA GLN A 48 4.18 14.21 -8.26
C GLN A 48 3.29 12.98 -8.12
N TRP A 49 2.01 13.14 -8.42
CA TRP A 49 1.03 12.06 -8.45
C TRP A 49 0.08 12.23 -9.64
N ARG A 50 -0.63 11.17 -9.98
CA ARG A 50 -1.71 11.22 -10.98
C ARG A 50 -3.06 11.28 -10.29
N GLU A 51 -3.92 12.14 -10.81
CA GLU A 51 -5.32 12.25 -10.43
C GLU A 51 -6.14 12.16 -11.72
N GLY A 52 -6.71 10.97 -11.96
CA GLY A 52 -7.25 10.60 -13.27
C GLY A 52 -6.19 10.74 -14.37
N ASN A 53 -6.50 11.54 -15.40
CA ASN A 53 -5.60 11.80 -16.53
C ASN A 53 -4.61 12.96 -16.29
N LYS A 54 -4.68 13.66 -15.15
CA LYS A 54 -3.83 14.82 -14.86
C LYS A 54 -2.64 14.44 -13.99
N VAL A 55 -1.47 14.99 -14.32
CA VAL A 55 -0.27 14.91 -13.48
C VAL A 55 -0.26 16.14 -12.57
N CYS A 56 -0.45 15.91 -11.27
CA CYS A 56 -0.41 16.94 -10.25
C CYS A 56 1.00 17.00 -9.66
N SER A 57 1.45 18.21 -9.31
CA SER A 57 2.75 18.42 -8.66
C SER A 57 2.66 19.40 -7.52
N ARG A 58 3.25 19.07 -6.38
CA ARG A 58 3.35 19.93 -5.20
C ARG A 58 4.82 20.20 -4.87
N TYR A 59 5.20 21.46 -4.76
CA TYR A 59 6.54 21.87 -4.34
C TYR A 59 6.82 21.46 -2.89
N LEU A 60 8.00 20.90 -2.64
CA LEU A 60 8.46 20.43 -1.31
C LEU A 60 9.66 21.22 -0.77
N GLY A 61 10.12 22.25 -1.50
CA GLY A 61 11.32 22.99 -1.13
C GLY A 61 12.59 22.50 -1.82
N LYS A 62 13.74 22.88 -1.24
CA LYS A 62 15.05 22.34 -1.60
C LYS A 62 15.15 20.86 -1.23
N VAL A 63 16.08 20.16 -1.87
CA VAL A 63 16.53 18.84 -1.41
C VAL A 63 16.97 18.96 0.06
N ASP A 64 16.71 17.92 0.85
CA ASP A 64 16.99 17.86 2.29
C ASP A 64 16.21 18.82 3.20
N SER A 65 15.23 19.55 2.68
CA SER A 65 14.30 20.27 3.53
C SER A 65 13.54 19.32 4.48
N TRP A 66 13.10 19.83 5.63
CA TRP A 66 12.26 19.05 6.55
C TRP A 66 11.02 18.47 5.85
N GLN A 67 10.40 19.25 4.97
CA GLN A 67 9.23 18.83 4.21
C GLN A 67 9.57 17.70 3.21
N TYR A 68 10.71 17.78 2.53
CA TYR A 68 11.20 16.71 1.66
C TYR A 68 11.37 15.40 2.45
N ARG A 69 12.11 15.44 3.56
CA ARG A 69 12.39 14.26 4.41
C ARG A 69 11.10 13.65 4.97
N SER A 70 10.19 14.48 5.45
CA SER A 70 8.88 14.04 5.97
C SER A 70 8.05 13.33 4.90
N ILE A 71 7.96 13.89 3.69
CA ILE A 71 7.21 13.27 2.59
C ILE A 71 7.91 12.00 2.09
N GLN A 72 9.24 11.99 2.01
CA GLN A 72 10.01 10.82 1.61
C GLN A 72 9.80 9.64 2.56
N ALA A 73 9.80 9.89 3.87
CA ALA A 73 9.50 8.87 4.88
C ALA A 73 8.09 8.31 4.69
N LYS A 74 7.08 9.17 4.54
CA LYS A 74 5.67 8.75 4.35
C LYS A 74 5.45 7.95 3.06
N ILE A 75 6.13 8.31 1.96
CA ILE A 75 6.07 7.53 0.70
C ILE A 75 6.73 6.16 0.89
N THR A 76 7.84 6.10 1.62
CA THR A 76 8.54 4.86 1.92
C THR A 76 7.65 3.93 2.76
N GLU A 77 7.00 4.45 3.79
CA GLU A 77 6.02 3.72 4.58
C GLU A 77 4.84 3.25 3.72
N ARG A 78 4.29 4.12 2.86
CA ARG A 78 3.21 3.75 1.95
C ARG A 78 3.59 2.54 1.09
N ARG A 79 4.82 2.49 0.56
CA ARG A 79 5.32 1.35 -0.22
C ARG A 79 5.36 0.06 0.60
N LYS A 80 5.78 0.14 1.87
CA LYS A 80 5.77 -1.02 2.78
C LYS A 80 4.36 -1.55 3.00
N TYR A 81 3.40 -0.66 3.29
CA TYR A 81 2.00 -1.05 3.44
C TYR A 81 1.39 -1.60 2.15
N MET A 82 1.77 -1.07 0.98
CA MET A 82 1.32 -1.62 -0.30
C MET A 82 1.82 -3.04 -0.54
N GLU A 83 3.09 -3.33 -0.22
CA GLU A 83 3.62 -4.69 -0.37
C GLU A 83 2.98 -5.63 0.65
N GLU A 84 2.79 -5.20 1.90
CA GLU A 84 2.09 -5.99 2.92
C GLU A 84 0.65 -6.31 2.50
N ALA A 85 -0.09 -5.32 1.98
CA ALA A 85 -1.45 -5.53 1.48
C ALA A 85 -1.49 -6.53 0.33
N LYS A 86 -0.52 -6.47 -0.58
CA LYS A 86 -0.38 -7.40 -1.70
C LYS A 86 -0.13 -8.83 -1.21
N GLU A 87 0.74 -9.02 -0.23
CA GLU A 87 0.98 -10.34 0.36
C GLU A 87 -0.24 -10.88 1.12
N ILE A 88 -0.96 -10.03 1.85
CA ILE A 88 -2.23 -10.43 2.51
C ILE A 88 -3.27 -10.86 1.47
N ARG A 89 -3.40 -10.13 0.35
CA ARG A 89 -4.31 -10.49 -0.75
C ARG A 89 -3.97 -11.84 -1.37
N LYS A 90 -2.69 -12.15 -1.57
CA LYS A 90 -2.26 -13.48 -2.04
C LYS A 90 -2.66 -14.59 -1.07
N LYS A 91 -2.48 -14.37 0.25
CA LYS A 91 -2.90 -15.33 1.28
C LYS A 91 -4.40 -15.56 1.28
N LEU A 92 -5.19 -14.50 1.14
CA LEU A 92 -6.65 -14.60 1.04
C LEU A 92 -7.08 -15.41 -0.19
N GLU A 93 -6.44 -15.21 -1.35
CA GLU A 93 -6.74 -15.99 -2.55
C GLU A 93 -6.41 -17.48 -2.35
N ALA A 94 -5.28 -17.79 -1.70
CA ALA A 94 -4.92 -19.17 -1.38
C ALA A 94 -5.94 -19.83 -0.44
N ILE A 95 -6.39 -19.13 0.61
CA ILE A 95 -7.43 -19.65 1.52
C ILE A 95 -8.74 -19.89 0.78
N LYS A 96 -9.12 -18.97 -0.11
CA LYS A 96 -10.32 -19.12 -0.94
C LYS A 96 -10.24 -20.38 -1.81
N HIS A 97 -9.10 -20.61 -2.47
CA HIS A 97 -8.88 -21.82 -3.26
C HIS A 97 -9.00 -23.09 -2.41
N LEU A 98 -8.36 -23.12 -1.24
CA LEU A 98 -8.44 -24.26 -0.31
C LEU A 98 -9.88 -24.53 0.16
N LEU A 99 -10.64 -23.48 0.47
CA LEU A 99 -12.04 -23.61 0.85
C LEU A 99 -12.90 -24.17 -0.31
N GLU A 100 -12.63 -23.76 -1.55
CA GLU A 100 -13.29 -24.31 -2.74
C GLU A 100 -12.94 -25.79 -2.96
N GLU A 101 -11.70 -26.19 -2.74
CA GLU A 101 -11.28 -27.59 -2.81
C GLU A 101 -11.97 -28.44 -1.75
N VAL A 102 -11.95 -28.01 -0.48
CA VAL A 102 -12.60 -28.73 0.62
C VAL A 102 -14.10 -28.95 0.37
N ARG A 103 -14.78 -27.96 -0.25
CA ARG A 103 -16.18 -28.08 -0.67
C ARG A 103 -16.43 -29.12 -1.76
N LYS A 104 -15.44 -29.44 -2.61
CA LYS A 104 -15.57 -30.48 -3.64
C LYS A 104 -15.45 -31.90 -3.07
N PHE A 105 -14.79 -32.03 -1.92
CA PHE A 105 -14.56 -33.30 -1.22
C PHE A 105 -15.50 -33.52 -0.02
N SER A 106 -16.40 -32.57 0.26
CA SER A 106 -17.46 -32.69 1.27
C SER A 106 -18.79 -33.01 0.58
#